data_AF-A0A662PHI3-F1
#
_entry.id   AF-A0A662PHI3-F1
#
_cell.length_a   1.000
_cell.length_b   1.000
_cell.length_c   1.000
_cell.angle_alpha   90.00
_cell.angle_beta   90.00
_cell.angle_gamma   90.00
#
_symmetry.space_group_name_H-M   'P 1'
#
loop_
_entity.id
_entity.type
_entity.pdbx_description
1 polymer ?
#
loop_
_entity_poly.entity_id
_entity_poly.type
_entity_poly.pdbx_seq_one_letter_code
_entity_poly.pdbx_strand_id
1 'polypeptide(L)'
;MRMCEGRGSACPFPTAWSIEAIVSLDERGQILIPKEVREKVGLRPGDKLALISHTTKEGELCYFMLVPSDKIIESTREFLGPLLKDLIKE
;
A
#
# COMPACT_ATOMS: atom_id res chain seq x y z
N MET A 1 -14.68 22.30 -4.13
CA MET A 1 -14.86 21.27 -3.10
C MET A 1 -13.69 21.40 -2.13
N ARG A 2 -13.93 21.98 -0.95
CA ARG A 2 -12.92 22.33 0.05
C ARG A 2 -12.96 21.31 1.20
N MET A 3 -11.78 21.12 1.77
CA MET A 3 -11.48 20.72 3.15
C MET A 3 -11.63 19.24 3.53
N CYS A 4 -10.47 18.59 3.72
CA CYS A 4 -10.27 17.69 4.83
C CYS A 4 -10.00 18.54 6.08
N GLU A 5 -10.97 18.64 6.98
CA GLU A 5 -10.73 19.07 8.37
C GLU A 5 -10.74 17.82 9.25
N GLY A 6 -9.55 17.34 9.61
CA GLY A 6 -9.39 16.19 10.47
C GLY A 6 -7.95 16.08 10.94
N ARG A 7 -7.69 16.56 12.16
CA ARG A 7 -6.42 16.40 12.88
C ARG A 7 -6.14 14.91 13.09
N GLY A 8 -5.01 14.42 12.57
CA GLY A 8 -4.50 13.08 12.86
C GLY A 8 -3.33 12.72 11.95
N SER A 9 -2.11 12.94 12.45
CA SER A 9 -0.80 12.56 11.88
C SER A 9 -0.68 12.53 10.35
N ALA A 10 -0.12 13.61 9.79
CA ALA A 10 0.25 13.72 8.39
C ALA A 10 1.15 12.56 7.93
N CYS A 11 0.69 11.75 6.99
CA CYS A 11 1.60 10.99 6.14
C CYS A 11 2.39 12.01 5.28
N PRO A 12 3.73 11.88 5.16
CA PRO A 12 4.59 12.88 4.50
C PRO A 12 4.43 12.94 2.96
N PHE A 13 3.47 12.20 2.38
CA PHE A 13 3.20 12.20 0.95
C PHE A 13 1.83 12.82 0.65
N PRO A 14 1.72 13.73 -0.34
CA PRO A 14 0.45 14.30 -0.77
C PRO A 14 -0.37 13.22 -1.47
N THR A 15 -1.13 12.46 -0.70
CA THR A 15 -1.98 11.38 -1.22
C THR A 15 -3.42 11.76 -0.97
N ALA A 16 -4.16 11.97 -2.06
CA ALA A 16 -5.61 12.02 -1.99
C ALA A 16 -6.09 10.57 -1.87
N TRP A 17 -6.84 10.26 -0.81
CA TRP A 17 -7.47 8.95 -0.65
C TRP A 17 -8.94 9.03 -1.06
N SER A 18 -9.40 8.03 -1.82
CA SER A 18 -10.81 7.80 -2.13
C SER A 18 -11.20 6.40 -1.69
N ILE A 19 -12.40 6.27 -1.12
CA ILE A 19 -13.00 4.95 -0.86
C ILE A 19 -13.59 4.46 -2.18
N GLU A 20 -12.96 3.43 -2.77
CA GLU A 20 -13.41 2.86 -4.04
C GLU A 20 -14.50 1.79 -3.86
N ALA A 21 -14.47 1.07 -2.74
CA ALA A 21 -15.44 0.04 -2.39
C ALA A 21 -15.44 -0.23 -0.89
N ILE A 22 -16.58 -0.68 -0.37
CA ILE A 22 -16.69 -1.33 0.94
C ILE A 22 -16.88 -2.81 0.67
N VAL A 23 -16.05 -3.64 1.28
CA VAL A 23 -16.03 -5.09 1.08
C VAL A 23 -16.07 -5.80 2.42
N SER A 24 -16.59 -7.02 2.43
CA SER A 24 -16.66 -7.86 3.62
C SER A 24 -15.61 -8.96 3.56
N LEU A 25 -15.17 -9.41 4.74
CA LEU A 25 -14.44 -10.66 4.89
C LEU A 25 -15.42 -11.82 4.79
N ASP A 26 -15.09 -12.82 3.97
CA ASP A 26 -15.87 -14.05 3.93
C ASP A 26 -15.54 -14.98 5.12
N GLU A 27 -16.25 -16.10 5.22
CA GLU A 27 -16.05 -17.11 6.29
C GLU A 27 -14.64 -17.73 6.31
N ARG A 28 -13.89 -17.59 5.20
CA ARG A 28 -12.53 -18.09 5.04
C ARG A 28 -11.50 -16.98 5.28
N GLY A 29 -11.93 -15.78 5.67
CA GLY A 29 -11.08 -14.62 5.89
C GLY A 29 -10.54 -13.98 4.61
N GLN A 30 -11.19 -14.19 3.46
CA GLN A 30 -10.79 -13.61 2.19
C GLN A 30 -11.48 -12.27 1.94
N ILE A 31 -10.78 -11.37 1.27
CA ILE A 31 -11.34 -10.12 0.75
C ILE A 31 -11.43 -10.24 -0.77
N LEU A 32 -12.64 -10.12 -1.32
CA LEU A 32 -12.84 -10.11 -2.76
C LEU A 32 -12.75 -8.68 -3.30
N ILE A 33 -11.71 -8.41 -4.09
CA ILE A 33 -11.55 -7.10 -4.74
C ILE A 33 -12.52 -7.01 -5.94
N PRO A 34 -13.42 -6.02 -5.99
CA PRO A 34 -14.36 -5.83 -7.11
C PRO A 34 -13.64 -5.73 -8.45
N LYS A 35 -14.29 -6.18 -9.52
CA LYS A 35 -13.69 -6.25 -10.85
C LYS A 35 -13.24 -4.86 -11.33
N GLU A 36 -14.06 -3.87 -11.09
CA GLU A 36 -13.87 -2.48 -11.50
C GLU A 36 -12.61 -1.89 -10.84
N VAL A 37 -12.40 -2.20 -9.55
CA VAL A 37 -11.22 -1.78 -8.80
C VAL A 37 -9.98 -2.50 -9.34
N ARG A 38 -10.05 -3.82 -9.57
CA ARG A 38 -8.93 -4.59 -10.14
C ARG A 38 -8.49 -4.04 -11.49
N GLU A 39 -9.43 -3.75 -12.38
CA GLU A 39 -9.15 -3.19 -13.71
C GLU A 39 -8.52 -1.79 -13.60
N LYS A 40 -9.06 -0.92 -12.74
CA LYS A 40 -8.54 0.43 -12.51
C LYS A 40 -7.08 0.45 -12.06
N VAL A 41 -6.68 -0.47 -11.17
CA VAL A 41 -5.31 -0.54 -10.64
C VAL A 41 -4.41 -1.54 -11.39
N GLY A 42 -4.95 -2.24 -12.41
CA GLY A 42 -4.21 -3.17 -13.25
C GLY A 42 -3.91 -4.53 -12.61
N LEU A 43 -4.65 -4.95 -11.57
CA LEU A 43 -4.46 -6.23 -10.88
C LEU A 43 -4.97 -7.42 -11.69
N ARG A 44 -4.16 -8.47 -11.76
CA ARG A 44 -4.42 -9.73 -12.47
C ARG A 44 -4.45 -10.91 -11.49
N PRO A 45 -5.13 -12.02 -11.84
CA PRO A 45 -5.04 -13.25 -11.06
C PRO A 45 -3.59 -13.70 -10.89
N GLY A 46 -3.19 -14.01 -9.65
CA GLY A 46 -1.82 -14.42 -9.31
C GLY A 46 -0.90 -13.27 -8.89
N ASP A 47 -1.31 -12.01 -9.07
CA ASP A 47 -0.56 -10.86 -8.54
C ASP A 47 -0.47 -10.93 -7.03
N LYS A 48 0.69 -10.56 -6.50
CA LYS A 48 0.97 -10.57 -5.06
C LYS A 48 0.84 -9.15 -4.50
N LEU A 49 0.07 -9.02 -3.43
CA LEU A 49 -0.06 -7.79 -2.66
C LEU A 49 0.68 -7.94 -1.34
N ALA A 50 1.46 -6.94 -0.96
CA ALA A 50 2.00 -6.81 0.38
C ALA A 50 0.92 -6.22 1.30
N LEU A 51 0.70 -6.87 2.44
CA LEU A 51 -0.12 -6.36 3.54
C LEU A 51 0.79 -5.61 4.50
N ILE A 52 0.63 -4.29 4.58
CA ILE A 52 1.45 -3.41 5.40
C ILE A 52 0.59 -2.88 6.56
N SER A 53 1.02 -3.18 7.79
CA SER A 53 0.42 -2.63 9.01
C SER A 53 0.85 -1.19 9.22
N HIS A 54 -0.11 -0.28 9.39
CA HIS A 54 0.15 1.06 9.89
C HIS A 54 -0.28 1.15 11.36
N THR A 55 0.68 1.41 12.23
CA THR A 55 0.46 1.50 13.68
C THR A 55 0.54 2.94 14.17
N THR A 56 -0.17 3.26 15.24
CA THR A 56 0.04 4.49 16.01
C THR A 56 1.46 4.52 16.59
N LYS A 57 1.86 5.67 17.13
CA LYS A 57 3.14 5.78 17.86
C LYS A 57 3.16 4.89 19.11
N GLU A 58 1.98 4.60 19.65
CA GLU A 58 1.73 3.76 20.82
C GLU A 58 1.68 2.26 20.48
N GLY A 59 1.86 1.90 19.20
CA GLY A 59 1.91 0.51 18.74
C GLY A 59 0.55 -0.14 18.45
N GLU A 60 -0.54 0.62 18.54
CA GLU A 60 -1.87 0.15 18.18
C GLU A 60 -2.02 0.09 16.66
N LEU A 61 -2.59 -0.99 16.12
CA LEU A 61 -2.87 -1.10 14.69
C LEU A 61 -4.02 -0.17 14.29
N CYS A 62 -3.75 0.80 13.40
CA CYS A 62 -4.79 1.68 12.86
C CYS A 62 -5.51 1.05 11.66
N TYR A 63 -4.73 0.65 10.66
CA TYR A 63 -5.24 0.10 9.40
C TYR A 63 -4.15 -0.69 8.68
N PHE A 64 -4.58 -1.46 7.69
CA PHE A 64 -3.66 -2.10 6.74
C PHE A 64 -3.72 -1.41 5.39
N MET A 65 -2.60 -1.42 4.68
CA MET A 65 -2.52 -1.08 3.26
C MET A 65 -2.17 -2.33 2.47
N LEU A 66 -2.86 -2.51 1.33
CA LEU A 66 -2.51 -3.50 0.33
C LEU A 66 -1.79 -2.81 -0.83
N VAL A 67 -0.55 -3.21 -1.08
CA VAL A 67 0.30 -2.60 -2.12
C VAL A 67 0.80 -3.69 -3.07
N PRO A 68 0.72 -3.52 -4.40
CA PRO A 68 1.36 -4.43 -5.35
C PRO A 68 2.83 -4.65 -4.98
N SER A 69 3.22 -5.92 -4.83
CA SER A 69 4.54 -6.29 -4.32
C SER A 69 5.69 -5.90 -5.26
N ASP A 70 5.42 -5.85 -6.56
CA ASP A 70 6.32 -5.37 -7.60
C ASP A 70 6.72 -3.90 -7.39
N LYS A 71 5.78 -3.03 -7.01
CA LYS A 71 6.06 -1.61 -6.71
C LYS A 71 7.00 -1.43 -5.52
N ILE A 72 6.95 -2.34 -4.55
CA ILE A 72 7.86 -2.32 -3.40
C ILE A 72 9.27 -2.73 -3.84
N ILE A 73 9.37 -3.77 -4.67
CA ILE A 73 10.66 -4.26 -5.18
C ILE A 73 11.33 -3.19 -6.05
N GLU A 74 10.57 -2.51 -6.91
CA GLU A 74 11.07 -1.42 -7.74
C GLU A 74 11.65 -0.29 -6.89
N SER A 75 10.87 0.22 -5.94
CA SER A 75 11.33 1.27 -5.01
C SER A 75 12.56 0.82 -4.19
N THR A 76 12.59 -0.44 -3.75
CA THR A 76 13.74 -0.99 -3.02
C THR A 76 14.98 -1.06 -3.90
N ARG A 77 14.85 -1.45 -5.18
CA ARG A 77 15.96 -1.49 -6.14
C ARG A 77 16.48 -0.10 -6.48
N GLU A 78 15.59 0.87 -6.63
CA GLU A 78 15.98 2.27 -6.88
C GLU A 78 16.74 2.86 -5.70
N PHE A 79 16.30 2.56 -4.47
CA PHE A 79 16.92 3.09 -3.26
C PHE A 79 18.23 2.37 -2.88
N LEU A 80 18.23 1.03 -2.81
CA LEU A 80 19.39 0.25 -2.38
C LEU A 80 20.36 -0.09 -3.52
N GLY A 81 19.89 -0.05 -4.77
CA GLY A 81 20.70 -0.40 -5.94
C GLY A 81 21.99 0.43 -6.08
N PRO A 82 21.96 1.77 -5.92
CA PRO A 82 23.16 2.59 -5.91
C PRO A 82 24.14 2.21 -4.80
N LEU A 83 23.64 2.03 -3.57
CA LEU A 83 24.48 1.70 -2.40
C LEU A 83 25.18 0.34 -2.56
N LEU A 84 24.49 -0.66 -3.10
CA LEU A 84 25.07 -1.98 -3.35
C LEU A 84 26.11 -1.96 -4.47
N LYS A 85 25.95 -1.11 -5.50
CA LYS A 85 26.93 -0.95 -6.58
C LYS A 85 28.26 -0.39 -6.07
N ASP A 86 28.21 0.50 -5.08
CA ASP A 86 29.41 1.09 -4.49
C ASP A 86 30.15 0.08 -3.59
N LEU A 87 29.43 -0.86 -2.96
CA LEU A 87 30.02 -1.92 -2.13
C LEU A 87 30.65 -3.07 -2.93
N ILE A 88 30.23 -3.29 -4.19
CA ILE A 88 30.73 -4.37 -5.05
C ILE A 88 31.89 -3.88 -5.94
N LYS A 89 32.12 -2.57 -6.02
CA LYS A 89 33.32 -2.01 -6.65
C LYS A 89 34.48 -1.98 -5.64
N GLU A 90 35.09 -3.15 -5.42
CA GLU A 90 36.53 -3.27 -5.14
C GLU A 90 37.21 -3.98 -6.32
#